data_AF-A0A2N6DX22-F1
#
_entry.id   AF-A0A2N6DX22-F1
#
_cell.length_a   1.000
_cell.length_b   1.000
_cell.length_c   1.000
_cell.angle_alpha   90.00
_cell.angle_beta   90.00
_cell.angle_gamma   90.00
#
_symmetry.space_group_name_H-M   'P 1'
#
loop_
_entity.id
_entity.type
_entity.pdbx_description
1 polymer ?
#
loop_
_entity_poly.entity_id
_entity_poly.type
_entity_poly.pdbx_seq_one_letter_code
_entity_poly.pdbx_strand_id
1 'polypeptide(L)'
;MKGYWPVCLIVVLLVLSAVSRGQAADSLLGYRFKRISVAEQAAVLKSPDGSLRLIRAEDVIVLTNPFSNQEQEFSVVRFDEDLAILETDGEWGRATWVVSMGDGRQQVSVMEPRPLWKTELHYTGERRE
;
A
#
# COMPACT_ATOMS: atom_id res chain seq x y z
N MET A 1 20.56 -28.87 -32.82
CA MET A 1 19.32 -28.22 -32.36
C MET A 1 19.75 -27.02 -31.52
N LYS A 2 19.78 -25.84 -32.16
CA LYS A 2 20.44 -24.62 -31.70
C LYS A 2 19.38 -23.60 -31.24
N GLY A 3 19.61 -22.95 -30.09
CA GLY A 3 19.31 -21.53 -29.95
C GLY A 3 18.04 -21.05 -29.24
N TYR A 4 17.12 -21.91 -28.79
CA TYR A 4 15.85 -21.42 -28.21
C TYR A 4 15.86 -21.20 -26.69
N TRP A 5 16.85 -21.73 -25.97
CA TRP A 5 16.91 -21.64 -24.51
C TRP A 5 17.08 -20.20 -23.95
N PRO A 6 17.88 -19.29 -24.55
CA PRO A 6 18.05 -17.96 -23.97
C PRO A 6 16.85 -17.07 -24.28
N VAL A 7 16.15 -17.31 -25.39
CA VAL A 7 14.94 -16.59 -25.77
C VAL A 7 13.79 -16.92 -24.80
N CYS A 8 13.61 -18.20 -24.44
CA CYS A 8 12.64 -18.57 -23.41
C CYS A 8 12.95 -17.95 -22.05
N LEU A 9 14.23 -17.91 -21.65
CA LEU A 9 14.65 -17.30 -20.38
C LEU A 9 14.33 -15.79 -20.34
N ILE A 10 14.61 -15.07 -21.42
CA ILE A 10 14.35 -13.63 -21.54
C ILE A 10 12.83 -13.33 -21.53
N VAL A 11 12.03 -14.15 -22.20
CA VAL A 11 10.56 -14.03 -22.18
C VAL A 11 10.01 -14.27 -20.77
N VAL A 12 10.51 -15.28 -20.04
CA VAL A 12 10.13 -15.53 -18.64
C VAL A 12 10.53 -14.37 -17.73
N LEU A 13 11.73 -13.81 -17.90
CA LEU A 13 12.21 -12.64 -17.15
C LEU A 13 11.39 -11.36 -17.45
N LEU A 14 10.98 -11.16 -18.70
CA LEU A 14 10.11 -10.05 -19.09
C LEU A 14 8.69 -10.19 -18.51
N VAL A 15 8.13 -11.41 -18.47
CA VAL A 15 6.84 -11.68 -17.83
C VAL A 15 6.94 -11.49 -16.31
N LEU A 16 8.00 -11.98 -15.66
CA LEU A 16 8.23 -11.80 -14.22
C LEU A 16 8.42 -10.33 -13.82
N SER A 17 9.04 -9.51 -14.66
CA SER A 17 9.22 -8.08 -14.41
C SER A 17 7.98 -7.22 -14.75
N ALA A 18 7.07 -7.73 -15.57
CA ALA A 18 5.75 -7.13 -15.78
C ALA A 18 4.79 -7.40 -14.62
N VAL A 19 4.92 -8.55 -13.94
CA VAL A 19 4.09 -8.91 -12.77
C VAL A 19 4.47 -8.11 -11.51
N SER A 20 5.69 -7.56 -11.43
CA SER A 20 6.17 -6.81 -10.26
C SER A 20 5.85 -5.32 -10.26
N ARG A 21 5.25 -4.79 -11.33
CA ARG A 21 4.83 -3.38 -11.42
C ARG A 21 3.31 -3.27 -11.38
N GLY A 22 2.77 -3.15 -10.17
CA GLY A 22 1.38 -2.72 -9.98
C GLY A 22 0.44 -3.75 -9.36
N GLN A 23 0.91 -4.56 -8.39
CA GLN A 23 -0.04 -4.96 -7.35
C GLN A 23 -0.27 -3.74 -6.46
N ALA A 24 -1.18 -2.86 -6.90
CA ALA A 24 -2.00 -2.13 -5.94
C ALA A 24 -2.49 -3.20 -4.97
N ALA A 25 -2.19 -3.07 -3.69
CA ALA A 25 -2.56 -4.09 -2.73
C ALA A 25 -4.09 -4.15 -2.70
N ASP A 26 -4.68 -5.14 -3.37
CA ASP A 26 -6.15 -5.30 -3.45
C ASP A 26 -6.78 -5.60 -2.08
N SER A 27 -5.97 -5.71 -1.02
CA SER A 27 -6.46 -5.93 0.35
C SER A 27 -5.56 -5.30 1.40
N LEU A 28 -6.20 -4.72 2.41
CA LEU A 28 -5.58 -4.23 3.63
C LEU A 28 -5.30 -5.42 4.55
N LEU A 29 -4.25 -6.20 4.26
CA LEU A 29 -3.90 -7.43 5.01
C LEU A 29 -5.06 -8.46 5.07
N GLY A 30 -5.83 -8.57 3.99
CA GLY A 30 -7.03 -9.43 3.95
C GLY A 30 -8.30 -8.83 4.57
N TYR A 31 -8.22 -7.68 5.24
CA TYR A 31 -9.38 -6.94 5.70
C TYR A 31 -10.05 -6.18 4.56
N ARG A 32 -11.37 -6.09 4.64
CA ARG A 32 -12.21 -5.42 3.62
C ARG A 32 -13.21 -4.47 4.23
N PHE A 33 -13.25 -3.24 3.75
CA PHE A 33 -14.36 -2.34 4.03
C PHE A 33 -15.62 -2.84 3.33
N LYS A 34 -16.76 -2.73 4.02
CA LYS A 34 -18.07 -3.14 3.49
C LYS A 34 -19.01 -1.99 3.24
N ARG A 35 -18.96 -0.98 4.11
CA ARG A 35 -19.76 0.22 4.01
C ARG A 35 -19.04 1.34 4.73
N ILE A 36 -19.06 2.53 4.13
CA ILE A 36 -18.57 3.77 4.72
C ILE A 36 -19.78 4.68 4.92
N SER A 37 -19.84 5.36 6.06
CA SER A 37 -20.86 6.34 6.44
C SER A 37 -20.14 7.64 6.77
N VAL A 38 -20.03 8.53 5.77
CA VAL A 38 -19.34 9.82 5.91
C VAL A 38 -19.99 10.69 6.98
N ALA A 39 -21.33 10.69 7.02
CA ALA A 39 -22.11 11.47 7.98
C ALA A 39 -21.84 11.06 9.43
N GLU A 40 -21.56 9.78 9.66
CA GLU A 40 -21.28 9.24 11.00
C GLU A 40 -19.78 9.10 11.28
N GLN A 41 -18.93 9.43 10.31
CA GLN A 41 -17.49 9.16 10.34
C GLN A 41 -17.20 7.73 10.81
N ALA A 42 -17.88 6.76 10.20
CA ALA A 42 -17.78 5.36 10.58
C ALA A 42 -17.79 4.43 9.36
N ALA A 43 -17.23 3.23 9.53
CA ALA A 43 -17.24 2.20 8.52
C ALA A 43 -17.34 0.80 9.12
N VAL A 44 -17.83 -0.15 8.31
CA VAL A 44 -17.85 -1.57 8.67
C VAL A 44 -16.66 -2.26 8.04
N LEU A 45 -15.76 -2.77 8.87
CA LEU A 45 -14.60 -3.55 8.49
C LEU A 45 -14.90 -5.04 8.63
N LYS A 46 -14.63 -5.80 7.58
CA LYS A 46 -14.70 -7.27 7.56
C LYS A 46 -13.29 -7.85 7.68
N SER A 47 -13.09 -8.65 8.72
CA SER A 47 -11.85 -9.39 8.95
C SER A 47 -11.71 -10.62 8.02
N PRO A 48 -10.51 -11.19 7.87
CA PRO A 48 -10.28 -12.40 7.07
C PRO A 48 -11.10 -13.62 7.53
N ASP A 49 -11.36 -13.74 8.84
CA ASP A 49 -12.19 -14.79 9.45
C ASP A 49 -13.71 -14.61 9.18
N GLY A 50 -14.09 -13.49 8.55
CA GLY A 50 -15.46 -13.16 8.22
C GLY A 50 -16.18 -12.31 9.27
N SER A 51 -15.56 -12.05 10.43
CA SER A 51 -16.14 -11.18 11.46
C SER A 51 -16.31 -9.75 10.95
N LEU A 52 -17.34 -9.07 11.46
CA LEU A 52 -17.63 -7.67 11.13
C LEU A 52 -17.39 -6.81 12.37
N ARG A 53 -16.72 -5.68 12.18
CA ARG A 53 -16.45 -4.69 13.22
C ARG A 53 -16.84 -3.31 12.71
N LEU A 54 -17.56 -2.55 13.54
CA LEU A 54 -17.76 -1.12 13.31
C LEU A 54 -16.51 -0.38 13.79
N ILE A 55 -15.96 0.47 12.93
CA ILE A 55 -14.82 1.35 13.22
C ILE A 55 -15.21 2.79 12.94
N ARG A 56 -14.64 3.72 13.69
CA ARG A 56 -14.91 5.16 13.60
C ARG A 56 -13.63 5.93 13.29
N ALA A 57 -13.79 7.17 12.83
CA ALA A 57 -12.66 8.08 12.76
C ALA A 57 -12.07 8.24 14.17
N GLU A 58 -10.75 8.45 14.22
CA GLU A 58 -9.92 8.52 15.42
C GLU A 58 -9.75 7.19 16.18
N ASP A 59 -10.42 6.10 15.76
CA ASP A 59 -10.15 4.78 16.31
C ASP A 59 -8.74 4.31 15.91
N VAL A 60 -8.15 3.51 16.80
CA VAL A 60 -6.95 2.73 16.52
C VAL A 60 -7.36 1.29 16.27
N ILE A 61 -6.97 0.75 15.11
CA ILE A 61 -7.26 -0.62 14.70
C ILE A 61 -5.97 -1.42 14.55
N VAL A 62 -5.92 -2.61 15.14
CA VAL A 62 -4.82 -3.56 14.97
C VAL A 62 -5.25 -4.60 13.94
N LEU A 63 -4.49 -4.67 12.85
CA LEU A 63 -4.72 -5.60 11.75
C LEU A 63 -3.61 -6.63 11.73
N THR A 64 -3.98 -7.91 11.68
CA THR A 64 -3.02 -9.01 11.67
C THR A 64 -2.87 -9.56 10.26
N ASN A 65 -1.62 -9.65 9.77
CA ASN A 65 -1.32 -10.31 8.51
C ASN A 65 -1.56 -11.83 8.65
N PRO A 66 -2.47 -12.44 7.87
CA PRO A 66 -2.80 -13.86 8.01
C PRO A 66 -1.68 -14.82 7.62
N PHE A 67 -0.65 -14.35 6.90
CA PHE A 67 0.47 -15.18 6.45
C PHE A 67 1.69 -15.09 7.37
N SER A 68 1.97 -13.91 7.93
CA SER A 68 3.13 -13.70 8.80
C SER A 68 2.79 -13.61 10.29
N ASN A 69 1.51 -13.54 10.65
CA ASN A 69 1.02 -13.27 12.00
C ASN A 69 1.61 -11.99 12.62
N GLN A 70 2.05 -11.05 11.78
CA GLN A 70 2.50 -9.73 12.22
C GLN A 70 1.29 -8.82 12.40
N GLU A 71 1.25 -8.14 13.54
CA GLU A 71 0.27 -7.13 13.85
C GLU A 71 0.79 -5.76 13.39
N GLN A 72 -0.10 -4.99 12.75
CA GLN A 72 0.17 -3.62 12.38
C GLN A 72 -0.97 -2.73 12.87
N GLU A 73 -0.58 -1.67 13.58
CA GLU A 73 -1.49 -0.69 14.13
C GLU A 73 -1.78 0.40 13.09
N PHE A 74 -3.05 0.75 12.93
CA PHE A 74 -3.50 1.81 12.06
C PHE A 74 -4.39 2.78 12.85
N SER A 75 -4.06 4.07 12.79
CA SER A 75 -4.95 5.14 13.20
C SER A 75 -5.92 5.47 12.07
N VAL A 76 -7.22 5.43 12.34
CA VAL A 76 -8.25 5.85 11.38
C VAL A 76 -8.32 7.36 11.41
N VAL A 77 -7.89 8.03 10.35
CA VAL A 77 -7.86 9.49 10.32
C VAL A 77 -9.24 10.06 10.01
N ARG A 78 -9.86 9.58 8.93
CA ARG A 78 -11.18 10.03 8.49
C ARG A 78 -11.80 9.13 7.43
N PHE A 79 -13.09 9.33 7.21
CA PHE A 79 -13.82 8.78 6.08
C PHE A 79 -14.34 9.91 5.18
N ASP A 80 -14.04 9.82 3.89
CA ASP A 80 -14.63 10.67 2.84
C ASP A 80 -15.42 9.78 1.90
N GLU A 81 -16.49 10.25 1.27
CA GLU A 81 -17.35 9.54 0.29
C GLU A 81 -17.16 8.00 0.23
N ASP A 82 -16.19 7.55 -0.58
CA ASP A 82 -15.83 6.14 -0.77
C ASP A 82 -14.37 5.82 -0.36
N LEU A 83 -13.74 6.68 0.44
CA LEU A 83 -12.37 6.60 0.91
C LEU A 83 -12.30 6.44 2.44
N ALA A 84 -11.44 5.54 2.89
CA ALA A 84 -10.93 5.53 4.26
C ALA A 84 -9.46 5.96 4.25
N ILE A 85 -9.11 6.94 5.07
CA ILE A 85 -7.72 7.37 5.26
C ILE A 85 -7.23 6.82 6.58
N LEU A 86 -6.18 6.02 6.51
CA LEU A 86 -5.53 5.38 7.65
C LEU A 86 -4.07 5.83 7.72
N GLU A 87 -3.50 5.86 8.91
CA GLU A 87 -2.08 6.14 9.13
C GLU A 87 -1.45 5.03 9.97
N THR A 88 -0.21 4.68 9.68
CA THR A 88 0.60 3.74 10.44
C THR A 88 2.03 4.24 10.51
N ASP A 89 2.82 3.66 11.41
CA ASP A 89 4.25 3.93 11.45
C ASP A 89 4.93 3.23 10.28
N GLY A 90 5.63 4.02 9.46
CA GLY A 90 6.49 3.56 8.37
C GLY A 90 7.96 3.54 8.79
N GLU A 91 8.81 3.05 7.88
CA GLU A 91 10.26 3.00 8.08
C GLU A 91 10.87 4.41 8.15
N TRP A 92 10.29 5.36 7.41
CA TRP A 92 10.85 6.71 7.22
C TRP A 92 9.97 7.83 7.79
N GLY A 93 8.93 7.48 8.53
CA GLY A 93 7.94 8.41 9.08
C GLY A 93 6.54 7.82 9.00
N ARG A 94 5.51 8.64 9.22
CA ARG A 94 4.13 8.15 9.11
C ARG A 94 3.79 7.81 7.66
N ALA A 95 3.27 6.60 7.45
CA ALA A 95 2.76 6.12 6.19
C ALA A 95 1.24 6.30 6.14
N THR A 96 0.75 6.97 5.11
CA THR A 96 -0.69 7.15 4.88
C THR A 96 -1.19 6.10 3.91
N TRP A 97 -2.24 5.39 4.32
CA TRP A 97 -2.94 4.40 3.53
C TRP A 97 -4.30 4.96 3.13
N VAL A 98 -4.52 5.08 1.82
CA VAL A 98 -5.80 5.51 1.25
C VAL A 98 -6.49 4.28 0.69
N VAL A 99 -7.61 3.92 1.30
CA VAL A 99 -8.42 2.77 0.91
C VAL A 99 -9.66 3.28 0.18
N SER A 100 -9.73 3.06 -1.13
CA SER A 100 -10.88 3.42 -1.94
C SER A 100 -11.81 2.23 -2.17
N MET A 101 -13.11 2.51 -2.19
CA MET A 101 -14.19 1.56 -2.40
C MET A 101 -14.91 1.92 -3.71
N GLY A 102 -14.49 1.34 -4.83
CA GLY A 102 -15.09 1.62 -6.15
C GLY A 102 -15.59 0.33 -6.82
N ASP A 103 -16.77 0.38 -7.44
CA ASP A 103 -17.34 -0.74 -8.22
C ASP A 103 -17.36 -2.10 -7.49
N GLY A 104 -17.60 -2.07 -6.17
CA GLY A 104 -17.60 -3.26 -5.31
C GLY A 104 -16.22 -3.86 -5.04
N ARG A 105 -15.15 -3.16 -5.43
CA ARG A 105 -13.75 -3.52 -5.19
C ARG A 105 -13.11 -2.54 -4.21
N GLN A 106 -12.15 -3.06 -3.45
CA GLN A 106 -11.30 -2.28 -2.59
C GLN A 106 -9.96 -2.09 -3.30
N GLN A 107 -9.45 -0.86 -3.34
CA GLN A 107 -8.12 -0.55 -3.80
C GLN A 107 -7.37 0.18 -2.69
N VAL A 108 -6.12 -0.20 -2.45
CA VAL A 108 -5.28 0.39 -1.42
C VAL A 108 -4.09 1.09 -2.08
N SER A 109 -3.93 2.38 -1.76
CA SER A 109 -2.77 3.18 -2.13
C SER A 109 -2.01 3.57 -0.88
N VAL A 110 -0.68 3.43 -0.92
CA VAL A 110 0.19 3.74 0.23
C VAL A 110 1.12 4.89 -0.16
N MET A 111 1.19 5.90 0.71
CA MET A 111 2.06 7.06 0.58
C MET A 111 2.96 7.11 1.80
N GLU A 112 4.28 7.05 1.57
CA GLU A 112 5.28 7.15 2.63
C GLU A 112 6.37 8.14 2.21
N PRO A 113 6.82 9.04 3.10
CA PRO A 113 7.95 9.91 2.81
C PRO A 113 9.20 9.07 2.54
N ARG A 114 9.97 9.41 1.51
CA ARG A 114 11.26 8.78 1.24
C ARG A 114 12.39 9.81 1.37
N PRO A 115 13.54 9.43 1.95
CA PRO A 115 14.68 10.33 1.98
C PRO A 115 15.13 10.67 0.55
N LEU A 116 15.30 11.96 0.26
CA LEU A 116 15.91 12.41 -0.99
C LEU A 116 17.41 12.08 -0.92
N TRP A 117 17.90 11.20 -1.80
CA TRP A 117 19.35 10.99 -1.90
C TRP A 117 20.03 12.27 -2.38
N LYS A 118 20.97 12.76 -1.59
CA LYS A 118 21.78 13.92 -1.90
C LYS A 118 22.86 13.49 -2.92
N THR A 119 22.68 13.78 -4.19
CA THR A 119 23.77 13.68 -5.17
C THR A 119 24.76 14.80 -4.88
N GLU A 120 25.95 14.46 -4.36
CA GLU A 120 27.06 15.41 -4.30
C GLU A 120 27.51 15.73 -5.73
N LEU A 121 27.13 16.91 -6.21
CA LEU A 121 27.70 17.47 -7.43
C LEU A 121 29.16 17.82 -7.12
N HIS A 122 30.08 16.91 -7.45
CA HIS A 122 31.51 17.21 -7.51
C HIS A 122 31.73 18.23 -8.63
N TYR A 123 31.86 19.50 -8.25
CA TYR A 123 32.26 20.57 -9.15
C TYR A 123 33.76 20.43 -9.44
N THR A 124 34.13 19.72 -10.51
CA THR A 124 35.48 19.77 -11.07
C THR A 124 35.65 21.08 -11.84
N GLY A 125 35.88 22.16 -11.10
CA GLY A 125 36.34 23.42 -11.68
C GLY A 125 37.81 23.30 -12.10
N GLU A 126 38.07 22.95 -13.35
CA GLU A 126 39.39 23.16 -13.95
C GLU A 126 39.64 24.68 -14.06
N ARG A 127 40.56 25.18 -13.23
CA ARG A 127 41.09 26.53 -13.35
C ARG A 127 42.12 26.51 -14.49
N ARG A 128 41.74 27.01 -15.67
CA ARG A 128 42.71 27.39 -16.70
C ARG A 128 43.33 28.72 -16.29
N GLU A 129 44.61 28.67 -15.94
CA GLU A 129 45.51 29.83 -15.89
C GLU A 129 45.89 30.28 -17.31
#